data_AF-A0A497KKU9-F1
#
_entry.id   AF-A0A497KKU9-F1
#
_cell.length_a   1.000
_cell.length_b   1.000
_cell.length_c   1.000
_cell.angle_alpha   90.00
_cell.angle_beta   90.00
_cell.angle_gamma   90.00
#
_symmetry.space_group_name_H-M   'P 1'
#
loop_
_entity.id
_entity.type
_entity.pdbx_description
1 polymer ?
#
loop_
_entity_poly.entity_id
_entity_poly.type
_entity_poly.pdbx_seq_one_letter_code
_entity_poly.pdbx_strand_id
1 'polypeptide(L)'
;ATEPANHLKIFSTNASPGESAKYNDLDARYRSILGQQPGYYVTTTYDISWIIATAVLETQSLEANEVVPVIDDVAYNYWGASGWCRLNENGDRYGSDYLIWGYGENAQGEVDNVCYGVYQSGTGEVIWYTDVLGYVPSGMQ
;
A
#
# COMPACT_ATOMS: atom_id res chain seq x y z
N ALA A 1 -17.44 20.78 2.36
CA ALA A 1 -18.02 19.62 1.64
C ALA A 1 -19.52 19.82 1.41
N THR A 2 -20.13 19.14 0.43
CA THR A 2 -21.60 19.19 0.31
C THR A 2 -22.24 18.64 1.60
N GLU A 3 -23.37 19.20 2.02
CA GLU A 3 -24.08 18.77 3.24
C GLU A 3 -24.25 17.25 3.35
N PRO A 4 -24.56 16.49 2.27
CA PRO A 4 -24.67 15.04 2.35
C PRO A 4 -23.33 14.33 2.60
N ALA A 5 -22.20 14.82 2.07
CA ALA A 5 -20.89 14.21 2.31
C ALA A 5 -20.45 14.39 3.76
N ASN A 6 -20.79 15.54 4.36
CA ASN A 6 -20.54 15.81 5.78
C ASN A 6 -21.40 14.94 6.71
N HIS A 7 -22.62 14.57 6.30
CA HIS A 7 -23.51 13.72 7.11
C HIS A 7 -23.35 12.21 6.86
N LEU A 8 -23.15 11.77 5.61
CA LEU A 8 -23.12 10.35 5.25
C LEU A 8 -21.74 9.72 5.43
N LYS A 9 -20.65 10.53 5.41
CA LYS A 9 -19.25 10.08 5.56
C LYS A 9 -18.95 8.82 4.73
N ILE A 10 -18.90 8.99 3.40
CA ILE A 10 -18.56 7.90 2.49
C ILE A 10 -17.06 7.68 2.52
N PHE A 11 -16.64 6.53 3.05
CA PHE A 11 -15.26 6.09 3.06
C PHE A 11 -15.00 5.04 1.98
N SER A 12 -13.80 5.06 1.42
CA SER A 12 -13.29 4.06 0.48
C SER A 12 -11.92 3.60 0.91
N THR A 13 -11.61 2.33 0.67
CA THR A 13 -10.28 1.78 0.92
C THR A 13 -9.45 1.89 -0.35
N ASN A 14 -8.24 2.45 -0.21
CA ASN A 14 -7.23 2.43 -1.26
C ASN A 14 -6.03 1.65 -0.77
N ALA A 15 -5.57 0.67 -1.56
CA ALA A 15 -4.36 -0.07 -1.26
C ALA A 15 -3.19 0.91 -1.16
N SER A 16 -2.39 0.77 -0.11
CA SER A 16 -1.28 1.69 0.15
C SER A 16 0.01 0.92 0.33
N PRO A 17 1.10 1.35 -0.31
CA PRO A 17 2.40 1.00 0.19
C PRO A 17 2.51 1.68 1.57
N GLY A 18 2.75 0.92 2.63
CA GLY A 18 3.02 1.52 3.95
C GLY A 18 4.23 2.47 3.86
N GLU A 19 4.25 3.54 4.65
CA GLU A 19 5.41 4.43 4.68
C GLU A 19 6.66 3.67 5.11
N SER A 20 7.71 3.73 4.28
CA SER A 20 8.99 3.08 4.55
C SER A 20 10.12 3.83 3.86
N ALA A 21 11.35 3.63 4.32
CA ALA A 21 12.52 4.21 3.66
C ALA A 21 12.63 3.79 2.18
N LYS A 22 12.26 2.55 1.85
CA LYS A 22 12.25 2.04 0.47
C LYS A 22 11.16 2.70 -0.37
N TYR A 23 9.98 2.92 0.19
CA TYR A 23 8.92 3.67 -0.48
C TYR A 23 9.35 5.12 -0.75
N ASN A 24 9.89 5.81 0.25
CA ASN A 24 10.29 7.21 0.13
C ASN A 24 11.41 7.40 -0.90
N ASP A 25 12.37 6.47 -0.95
CA ASP A 25 13.40 6.45 -2.01
C ASP A 25 12.78 6.28 -3.41
N LEU A 26 11.88 5.31 -3.57
CA LEU A 26 11.19 5.08 -4.83
C LEU A 26 10.36 6.30 -5.24
N ASP A 27 9.60 6.90 -4.32
CA ASP A 27 8.78 8.09 -4.56
C ASP A 27 9.65 9.26 -5.01
N ALA A 28 10.76 9.53 -4.33
CA ALA A 28 11.68 10.60 -4.71
C ALA A 28 12.22 10.42 -6.13
N ARG A 29 12.67 9.20 -6.47
CA ARG A 29 13.15 8.88 -7.82
C ARG A 29 12.03 8.98 -8.85
N TYR A 30 10.85 8.45 -8.55
CA TYR A 30 9.72 8.43 -9.47
C TYR A 30 9.21 9.85 -9.77
N ARG A 31 9.09 10.71 -8.75
CA ARG A 31 8.75 12.14 -8.91
C ARG A 31 9.79 12.89 -9.72
N SER A 32 11.08 12.59 -9.57
CA SER A 32 12.13 13.23 -10.36
C SER A 32 12.00 12.99 -11.87
N ILE A 33 11.38 11.87 -12.26
CA ILE A 33 11.21 11.46 -13.66
C ILE A 33 9.85 11.89 -14.20
N LEU A 34 8.77 11.74 -13.41
CA LEU A 34 7.39 11.84 -13.88
C LEU A 34 6.57 12.97 -13.24
N GLY A 35 7.13 13.67 -12.25
CA GLY A 35 6.45 14.78 -11.57
C GLY A 35 5.28 14.39 -10.67
N GLN A 36 5.06 13.10 -10.41
CA GLN A 36 3.96 12.56 -9.60
C GLN A 36 4.43 11.41 -8.70
N GLN A 37 3.60 11.02 -7.73
CA GLN A 37 3.83 9.85 -6.86
C GLN A 37 3.58 8.54 -7.62
N PRO A 38 4.30 7.43 -7.35
CA PRO A 38 3.92 6.14 -7.89
C PRO A 38 2.64 5.65 -7.23
N GLY A 39 1.69 5.18 -8.04
CA GLY A 39 0.51 4.48 -7.52
C GLY A 39 0.90 3.13 -6.91
N TYR A 40 0.01 2.56 -6.09
CA TYR A 40 0.25 1.27 -5.42
C TYR A 40 0.73 0.17 -6.39
N TYR A 41 0.03 -0.05 -7.50
CA TYR A 41 0.40 -1.08 -8.48
C TYR A 41 1.74 -0.82 -9.19
N VAL A 42 2.20 0.44 -9.25
CA VAL A 42 3.54 0.76 -9.74
C VAL A 42 4.58 0.30 -8.74
N THR A 43 4.35 0.55 -7.44
CA THR A 43 5.25 0.09 -6.38
C THR A 43 5.31 -1.44 -6.28
N THR A 44 4.18 -2.14 -6.48
CA THR A 44 4.19 -3.61 -6.52
C THR A 44 4.94 -4.14 -7.72
N THR A 45 4.77 -3.54 -8.90
CA THR A 45 5.50 -3.93 -10.13
C THR A 45 7.01 -3.74 -9.97
N TYR A 46 7.41 -2.65 -9.30
CA TYR A 46 8.80 -2.40 -8.96
C TYR A 46 9.38 -3.52 -8.09
N ASP A 47 8.66 -3.94 -7.05
CA ASP A 47 9.10 -5.03 -6.17
C ASP A 47 9.10 -6.39 -6.87
N ILE A 48 8.09 -6.69 -7.70
CA ILE A 48 8.04 -7.91 -8.52
C ILE A 48 9.29 -8.02 -9.41
N SER A 49 9.75 -6.89 -9.97
CA SER A 49 10.94 -6.87 -10.82
C SER A 49 12.20 -7.27 -10.04
N TRP A 50 12.33 -6.81 -8.79
CA TRP A 50 13.44 -7.20 -7.91
C TRP A 50 13.36 -8.64 -7.46
N ILE A 51 12.16 -9.15 -7.16
CA ILE A 51 11.94 -10.55 -6.81
C ILE A 51 12.34 -11.46 -7.97
N ILE A 52 11.89 -11.18 -9.19
CA ILE A 52 12.26 -11.97 -10.37
C ILE A 52 13.77 -11.91 -10.62
N ALA A 53 14.37 -10.71 -10.55
CA ALA A 53 15.82 -10.57 -10.71
C ALA A 53 16.60 -11.38 -9.65
N THR A 54 16.13 -11.38 -8.41
CA THR A 54 16.75 -12.14 -7.31
C THR A 54 16.60 -13.64 -7.53
N ALA A 55 15.43 -14.11 -7.94
CA ALA A 55 15.19 -15.51 -8.28
C ALA A 55 16.11 -16.02 -9.41
N VAL A 56 16.31 -15.21 -10.45
CA VAL A 56 17.27 -15.48 -11.54
C VAL A 56 18.71 -15.57 -11.01
N LEU A 57 19.08 -14.69 -10.08
CA LEU A 57 20.41 -14.71 -9.46
C LEU A 57 20.59 -15.90 -8.51
N GLU A 58 19.55 -16.34 -7.80
CA GLU A 58 19.65 -17.52 -6.93
C GLU A 58 19.79 -18.82 -7.72
N THR A 59 19.07 -18.93 -8.83
CA THR A 59 19.08 -20.14 -9.67
C THR A 59 20.21 -20.14 -10.70
N GLN A 60 20.81 -18.98 -10.96
CA GLN A 60 21.76 -18.76 -12.05
C GLN A 60 21.17 -19.13 -13.42
N SER A 61 19.87 -18.92 -13.59
CA SER A 61 19.11 -19.37 -14.76
C SER A 61 18.07 -18.38 -15.23
N LEU A 62 17.78 -18.42 -16.52
CA LEU A 62 16.67 -17.71 -17.15
C LEU A 62 15.51 -18.66 -17.51
N GLU A 63 15.67 -19.97 -17.27
CA GLU A 63 14.67 -20.97 -17.60
C GLU A 63 13.54 -20.97 -16.56
N ALA A 64 12.30 -20.81 -17.03
CA ALA A 64 11.14 -20.61 -16.14
C ALA A 64 10.90 -21.79 -15.19
N ASN A 65 11.18 -23.02 -15.63
CA ASN A 65 11.07 -24.24 -14.80
C ASN A 65 12.10 -24.29 -13.67
N GLU A 66 13.16 -23.48 -13.74
CA GLU A 66 14.17 -23.36 -12.69
C GLU A 66 13.92 -22.13 -11.81
N VAL A 67 13.40 -21.03 -12.37
CA VAL A 67 13.14 -19.77 -11.66
C VAL A 67 11.83 -19.77 -10.88
N VAL A 68 10.72 -20.21 -11.48
CA VAL A 68 9.38 -20.15 -10.85
C VAL A 68 9.34 -20.86 -9.48
N PRO A 69 9.97 -22.04 -9.28
CA PRO A 69 9.92 -22.74 -7.99
C PRO A 69 10.50 -21.98 -6.80
N VAL A 70 11.40 -21.00 -7.00
CA VAL A 70 12.03 -20.24 -5.91
C VAL A 70 11.37 -18.88 -5.66
N ILE A 71 10.40 -18.46 -6.49
CA ILE A 71 9.77 -17.13 -6.38
C ILE A 71 9.10 -16.94 -5.01
N ASP A 72 8.40 -17.94 -4.50
CA ASP A 72 7.71 -17.85 -3.21
C ASP A 72 8.70 -17.61 -2.06
N ASP A 73 9.83 -18.32 -2.06
CA ASP A 73 10.88 -18.17 -1.05
C ASP A 73 11.55 -16.79 -1.14
N VAL A 74 11.84 -16.32 -2.35
CA VAL A 74 12.40 -14.97 -2.57
C VAL A 74 11.41 -13.91 -2.11
N ALA A 75 10.14 -14.02 -2.50
CA ALA A 75 9.09 -13.08 -2.14
C ALA A 75 8.83 -13.04 -0.62
N TYR A 76 8.90 -14.19 0.05
CA TYR A 76 8.82 -14.30 1.51
C TYR A 76 9.96 -13.55 2.21
N ASN A 77 11.18 -13.60 1.67
CA ASN A 77 12.33 -12.91 2.26
C ASN A 77 12.48 -11.46 1.80
N TYR A 78 11.62 -10.98 0.89
CA TYR A 78 11.72 -9.65 0.31
C TYR A 78 10.78 -8.64 0.98
N TRP A 79 11.38 -7.61 1.59
CA TRP A 79 10.69 -6.40 2.03
C TRP A 79 10.93 -5.27 1.03
N GLY A 80 9.90 -4.88 0.28
CA GLY A 80 9.98 -3.95 -0.83
C GLY A 80 9.52 -2.52 -0.54
N ALA A 81 9.41 -1.72 -1.59
CA ALA A 81 8.80 -0.38 -1.52
C ALA A 81 7.29 -0.46 -1.24
N SER A 82 6.65 -1.55 -1.60
CA SER A 82 5.24 -1.83 -1.32
C SER A 82 5.00 -2.62 -0.02
N GLY A 83 6.05 -2.85 0.79
CA GLY A 83 5.98 -3.64 2.03
C GLY A 83 6.37 -5.10 1.83
N TRP A 84 5.89 -5.98 2.71
CA TRP A 84 6.21 -7.41 2.64
C TRP A 84 5.58 -8.07 1.42
N CYS A 85 6.37 -8.80 0.64
CA CYS A 85 5.92 -9.39 -0.63
C CYS A 85 5.51 -10.86 -0.52
N ARG A 86 5.39 -11.41 0.69
CA ARG A 86 4.95 -12.79 0.93
C ARG A 86 3.66 -13.11 0.16
N LEU A 87 3.64 -14.30 -0.43
CA LEU A 87 2.47 -14.88 -1.08
C LEU A 87 1.73 -15.85 -0.14
N ASN A 88 0.45 -16.05 -0.40
CA ASN A 88 -0.37 -17.08 0.24
C ASN A 88 -0.38 -18.38 -0.58
N GLU A 89 -1.10 -19.40 -0.12
CA GLU A 89 -1.18 -20.72 -0.76
C GLU A 89 -1.75 -20.69 -2.20
N ASN A 90 -2.42 -19.60 -2.59
CA ASN A 90 -2.97 -19.41 -3.93
C ASN A 90 -2.03 -18.62 -4.85
N GLY A 91 -0.86 -18.19 -4.36
CA GLY A 91 0.04 -17.29 -5.09
C GLY A 91 -0.38 -15.82 -5.07
N ASP A 92 -1.41 -15.45 -4.31
CA ASP A 92 -1.79 -14.05 -4.11
C ASP A 92 -0.92 -13.41 -3.03
N ARG A 93 -0.81 -12.07 -3.04
CA ARG A 93 -0.15 -11.37 -1.95
C ARG A 93 -0.86 -11.65 -0.62
N TYR A 94 -0.09 -12.06 0.39
CA TYR A 94 -0.62 -12.49 1.69
C TYR A 94 -1.40 -11.39 2.40
N GLY A 95 -0.91 -10.15 2.35
CA GLY A 95 -1.56 -8.99 2.94
C GLY A 95 -1.09 -7.69 2.29
N SER A 96 -1.97 -6.70 2.35
CA SER A 96 -1.66 -5.31 2.03
C SER A 96 -2.40 -4.43 3.00
N ASP A 97 -1.77 -3.34 3.41
CA ASP A 97 -2.45 -2.30 4.16
C ASP A 97 -3.31 -1.46 3.22
N TYR A 98 -4.37 -0.89 3.76
CA TYR A 98 -5.30 -0.04 3.02
C TYR A 98 -5.53 1.26 3.77
N LEU A 99 -5.26 2.37 3.12
CA LEU A 99 -5.66 3.68 3.65
C LEU A 99 -7.16 3.88 3.42
N ILE A 100 -7.80 4.49 4.39
CA ILE A 100 -9.22 4.81 4.36
C ILE A 100 -9.34 6.28 3.98
N TRP A 101 -9.90 6.55 2.81
CA TRP A 101 -10.06 7.88 2.24
C TRP A 101 -11.53 8.28 2.17
N GLY A 102 -11.79 9.58 2.29
CA GLY A 102 -13.11 10.15 2.11
C GLY A 102 -13.03 11.63 1.72
N TYR A 103 -14.18 12.26 1.53
CA TYR A 103 -14.24 13.69 1.25
C TYR A 103 -14.31 14.48 2.56
N GLY A 104 -13.41 15.46 2.70
CA GLY A 104 -13.31 16.36 3.84
C GLY A 104 -13.04 17.79 3.40
N GLU A 105 -12.84 18.68 4.38
CA GLU A 105 -12.33 20.03 4.13
C GLU A 105 -10.83 20.07 4.46
N ASN A 106 -10.03 20.67 3.57
CA ASN A 106 -8.61 20.92 3.81
C ASN A 106 -8.42 22.13 4.74
N ALA A 107 -7.17 22.48 5.04
CA ALA A 107 -6.84 23.62 5.90
C ALA A 107 -7.31 24.98 5.35
N GLN A 108 -7.68 25.04 4.07
CA GLN A 108 -8.20 26.22 3.37
C GLN A 108 -9.74 26.22 3.29
N GLY A 109 -10.41 25.21 3.84
CA GLY A 109 -11.87 25.05 3.81
C GLY A 109 -12.42 24.51 2.48
N GLU A 110 -11.55 24.03 1.60
CA GLU A 110 -11.94 23.47 0.30
C GLU A 110 -12.21 21.98 0.40
N VAL A 111 -13.08 21.46 -0.46
CA VAL A 111 -13.38 20.02 -0.51
C VAL A 111 -12.19 19.26 -1.08
N ASP A 112 -11.67 18.31 -0.33
CA ASP A 112 -10.50 17.51 -0.72
C ASP A 112 -10.64 16.04 -0.30
N ASN A 113 -9.76 15.19 -0.83
CA ASN A 113 -9.60 13.82 -0.38
C ASN A 113 -8.75 13.81 0.90
N VAL A 114 -9.33 13.29 1.97
CA VAL A 114 -8.69 13.24 3.29
C VAL A 114 -8.54 11.78 3.71
N CYS A 115 -7.36 11.43 4.23
CA CYS A 115 -7.12 10.13 4.81
C CYS A 115 -7.61 10.12 6.26
N TYR A 116 -8.56 9.23 6.55
CA TYR A 116 -9.22 9.11 7.85
C TYR A 116 -8.73 7.94 8.69
N GLY A 117 -7.90 7.06 8.12
CA GLY A 117 -7.37 5.91 8.85
C GLY A 117 -6.65 4.92 7.97
N VAL A 118 -6.31 3.80 8.56
CA VAL A 118 -5.61 2.69 7.91
C VAL A 118 -6.15 1.36 8.42
N TYR A 119 -6.35 0.41 7.54
CA TYR A 119 -6.44 -1.01 7.86
C TYR A 119 -5.05 -1.63 7.77
N GLN A 120 -4.59 -2.22 8.87
CA GLN A 120 -3.31 -2.90 8.97
C GLN A 120 -3.52 -4.41 8.81
N SER A 121 -3.04 -4.95 7.70
CA SER A 121 -3.19 -6.36 7.38
C SER A 121 -2.46 -7.27 8.36
N GLY A 122 -1.35 -6.81 8.95
CA GLY A 122 -0.55 -7.59 9.89
C GLY A 122 -1.26 -7.88 11.22
N THR A 123 -2.14 -7.00 11.67
CA THR A 123 -2.90 -7.16 12.93
C THR A 123 -4.38 -7.43 12.67
N GLY A 124 -4.88 -7.14 11.47
CA GLY A 124 -6.31 -7.17 11.16
C GLY A 124 -7.08 -5.98 11.74
N GLU A 125 -6.39 -4.97 12.26
CA GLU A 125 -6.99 -3.82 12.93
C GLU A 125 -7.24 -2.65 11.98
N VAL A 126 -8.30 -1.91 12.25
CA VAL A 126 -8.55 -0.59 11.66
C VAL A 126 -8.12 0.45 12.67
N ILE A 127 -7.25 1.38 12.26
CA ILE A 127 -6.85 2.54 13.04
C ILE A 127 -7.47 3.77 12.39
N TRP A 128 -8.38 4.41 13.11
CA TRP A 128 -8.97 5.69 12.70
C TRP A 128 -8.14 6.85 13.23
N TYR A 129 -7.90 7.84 12.38
CA TYR A 129 -7.25 9.09 12.75
C TYR A 129 -8.29 10.03 13.39
N THR A 130 -8.53 9.86 14.69
CA THR A 130 -9.60 10.55 15.43
C THR A 130 -9.48 12.07 15.37
N ASP A 131 -8.26 12.60 15.32
CA ASP A 131 -8.00 14.04 15.16
C ASP A 131 -8.50 14.58 13.82
N VAL A 132 -8.48 13.74 12.78
CA VAL A 132 -8.95 14.08 11.42
C VAL A 132 -10.46 13.86 11.31
N LEU A 133 -10.99 12.80 11.94
CA LEU A 133 -12.42 12.50 11.99
C LEU A 133 -13.22 13.53 12.80
N GLY A 134 -12.64 14.08 13.87
CA GLY A 134 -13.32 14.94 14.83
C GLY A 134 -14.25 14.19 15.80
N TYR A 135 -14.25 12.86 15.78
CA TYR A 135 -14.98 12.01 16.72
C TYR A 135 -14.34 10.61 16.82
N VAL A 136 -14.77 9.82 17.82
CA VAL A 136 -14.37 8.42 18.00
C VAL A 136 -15.51 7.51 17.55
N PRO A 137 -15.32 6.64 16.53
CA PRO A 137 -16.34 5.70 16.08
C PRO A 137 -16.82 4.74 17.18
N SER A 138 -18.12 4.43 17.18
CA SER A 138 -18.72 3.45 18.11
C SER A 138 -18.15 2.05 17.85
N GLY A 139 -17.66 1.37 18.90
CA GLY A 139 -16.99 0.07 18.80
C GLY A 139 -15.47 0.09 19.03
N MET A 140 -14.90 1.27 19.31
CA MET A 140 -13.50 1.46 19.73
C MET A 140 -13.34 1.90 21.20
N GLN A 141 -14.41 1.83 22.00
CA GLN A 141 -14.38 2.08 23.45
C GLN A 141 -14.17 0.79 24.23
#